data_AF-A0A495QHP2-F1
#
_entry.id   AF-A0A495QHP2-F1
#
_cell.length_a   1.000
_cell.length_b   1.000
_cell.length_c   1.000
_cell.angle_alpha   90.00
_cell.angle_beta   90.00
_cell.angle_gamma   90.00
#
_symmetry.space_group_name_H-M   'P 1'
#
loop_
_entity.id
_entity.type
_entity.pdbx_description
1 polymer ?
#
loop_
_entity_poly.entity_id
_entity_poly.type
_entity_poly.pdbx_seq_one_letter_code
_entity_poly.pdbx_strand_id
1 'polypeptide(L)'
;MKGLLWRWTAVLPPTLTGMSIAGLWGMSALEERADRTRLSACLHNPSAAHWSHGYDAWLPLTVLTSALLGALLAATVILANAPAPRWLRSSCYPTMAIALIAVFPAAMAANDHYELPGADVRSLLTPPCPSALPGR
;
A
#
# COMPACT_ATOMS: atom_id res chain seq x y z
N MET A 1 -31.16 13.37 -10.91
CA MET A 1 -30.05 13.28 -9.93
C MET A 1 -29.71 11.85 -9.51
N LYS A 2 -30.69 10.96 -9.22
CA LYS A 2 -30.44 9.56 -8.82
C LYS A 2 -29.53 8.78 -9.79
N GLY A 3 -29.74 8.88 -11.10
CA GLY A 3 -28.92 8.15 -12.09
C GLY A 3 -27.46 8.61 -12.21
N LEU A 4 -27.12 9.83 -11.78
CA LEU A 4 -25.74 10.33 -11.83
C LEU A 4 -24.93 9.75 -10.65
N LEU A 5 -25.50 9.79 -9.44
CA LEU A 5 -24.89 9.23 -8.21
C LEU A 5 -24.54 7.74 -8.37
N TRP A 6 -25.44 6.96 -8.98
CA TRP A 6 -25.21 5.53 -9.21
C TRP A 6 -24.12 5.19 -10.24
N ARG A 7 -23.83 6.12 -11.16
CA ARG A 7 -22.70 5.96 -12.09
C ARG A 7 -21.37 6.18 -11.37
N TRP A 8 -21.30 7.18 -10.52
CA TRP A 8 -20.10 7.45 -9.72
C TRP A 8 -19.79 6.30 -8.75
N THR A 9 -20.81 5.70 -8.12
CA THR A 9 -20.60 4.55 -7.23
C THR A 9 -20.05 3.29 -7.93
N ALA A 10 -20.22 3.15 -9.24
CA ALA A 10 -19.66 2.03 -10.00
C ALA A 10 -18.27 2.32 -10.59
N VAL A 11 -17.87 3.60 -10.68
CA VAL A 11 -16.53 4.04 -11.15
C VAL A 11 -15.55 4.22 -9.99
N LEU A 12 -16.05 4.57 -8.81
CA LEU A 12 -15.26 4.71 -7.58
C LEU A 12 -14.51 3.43 -7.17
N PRO A 13 -15.09 2.21 -7.25
CA PRO A 13 -14.37 1.00 -6.89
C PRO A 13 -13.07 0.78 -7.69
N PRO A 14 -13.08 0.73 -9.04
CA PRO A 14 -11.86 0.49 -9.80
C PRO A 14 -10.83 1.62 -9.66
N THR A 15 -11.28 2.88 -9.48
CA THR A 15 -10.37 4.01 -9.28
C THR A 15 -9.68 3.95 -7.91
N LEU A 16 -10.42 3.64 -6.84
CA LEU A 16 -9.86 3.44 -5.51
C LEU A 16 -8.88 2.27 -5.50
N THR A 17 -9.23 1.14 -6.10
CA THR A 17 -8.32 -0.01 -6.20
C THR A 17 -7.08 0.31 -7.02
N GLY A 18 -7.20 1.09 -8.10
CA GLY A 18 -6.05 1.59 -8.85
C GLY A 18 -5.12 2.46 -7.99
N MET A 19 -5.69 3.35 -7.17
CA MET A 19 -4.92 4.14 -6.21
C MET A 19 -4.24 3.27 -5.15
N SER A 20 -4.91 2.22 -4.65
CA SER A 20 -4.31 1.29 -3.68
C SER A 20 -3.10 0.58 -4.28
N ILE A 21 -3.21 0.09 -5.52
CA ILE A 21 -2.10 -0.56 -6.23
C ILE A 21 -0.95 0.44 -6.42
N ALA A 22 -1.24 1.65 -6.92
CA ALA A 22 -0.23 2.68 -7.12
C ALA A 22 0.47 3.06 -5.80
N GLY A 23 -0.27 3.13 -4.70
CA GLY A 23 0.30 3.37 -3.37
C GLY A 23 1.21 2.24 -2.89
N LEU A 24 0.82 0.97 -3.06
CA LEU A 24 1.68 -0.18 -2.75
C LEU A 24 2.98 -0.17 -3.55
N TRP A 25 2.91 0.17 -4.84
CA TRP A 25 4.10 0.33 -5.69
C TRP A 25 4.96 1.53 -5.27
N GLY A 26 4.33 2.62 -4.82
CA GLY A 26 5.04 3.77 -4.28
C GLY A 26 5.81 3.43 -3.00
N MET A 27 5.19 2.65 -2.11
CA MET A 27 5.82 2.18 -0.86
C MET A 27 7.05 1.32 -1.14
N SER A 28 6.96 0.35 -2.05
CA SER A 28 8.10 -0.50 -2.39
C SER A 28 9.26 0.29 -3.02
N ALA A 29 8.95 1.28 -3.87
CA ALA A 29 9.97 2.16 -4.46
C ALA A 29 10.65 3.08 -3.42
N LEU A 30 9.89 3.54 -2.42
CA LEU A 30 10.42 4.36 -1.32
C LEU A 30 11.28 3.54 -0.36
N GLU A 31 10.87 2.31 -0.04
CA GLU A 31 11.68 1.34 0.71
C GLU A 31 13.01 1.06 0.00
N GLU A 32 12.97 0.78 -1.31
CA GLU A 32 14.19 0.53 -2.07
C GLU A 32 15.14 1.75 -2.05
N ARG A 33 14.59 2.96 -2.10
CA ARG A 33 15.39 4.19 -1.99
C ARG A 33 15.97 4.38 -0.59
N ALA A 34 15.22 4.06 0.45
CA ALA A 34 15.69 4.09 1.83
C ALA A 34 16.83 3.08 2.05
N ASP A 35 16.71 1.86 1.52
CA ASP A 35 17.75 0.83 1.56
C ASP A 35 19.04 1.30 0.90
N ARG A 36 18.96 1.89 -0.30
CA ARG A 36 20.14 2.46 -0.98
C ARG A 36 20.79 3.57 -0.18
N THR A 37 19.98 4.43 0.46
CA THR A 37 20.47 5.53 1.29
C THR A 37 21.15 4.99 2.56
N ARG A 38 20.59 3.95 3.19
CA ARG A 38 21.20 3.25 4.32
C ARG A 38 22.54 2.64 3.94
N LEU A 39 22.62 1.93 2.81
CA LEU A 39 23.88 1.35 2.32
C LEU A 39 24.93 2.42 2.05
N SER A 40 24.55 3.54 1.45
CA SER A 40 25.44 4.69 1.25
C SER A 40 25.91 5.27 2.59
N ALA A 41 25.02 5.40 3.58
CA ALA A 41 25.39 5.86 4.91
C ALA A 41 26.36 4.87 5.59
N CYS A 42 26.16 3.56 5.44
CA CYS A 42 27.08 2.56 5.98
C CYS A 42 28.50 2.65 5.40
N LEU A 43 28.64 3.05 4.12
CA LEU A 43 29.95 3.24 3.49
C LEU A 43 30.65 4.53 3.92
N HIS A 44 29.91 5.63 4.11
CA HIS A 44 30.49 6.96 4.32
C HIS A 44 30.43 7.47 5.77
N ASN A 45 29.41 7.09 6.53
CA ASN A 45 29.22 7.50 7.92
C ASN A 45 28.34 6.48 8.68
N PRO A 46 28.92 5.36 9.15
CA PRO A 46 28.16 4.23 9.68
C PRO A 46 27.36 4.56 10.95
N SER A 47 27.72 5.62 11.70
CA SER A 47 26.96 6.07 12.86
C SER A 47 25.64 6.77 12.49
N ALA A 48 25.48 7.19 11.24
CA ALA A 48 24.24 7.79 10.73
C ALA A 48 23.29 6.74 10.10
N ALA A 49 23.75 5.51 9.89
CA ALA A 49 22.93 4.45 9.30
C ALA A 49 21.90 3.93 10.31
N HIS A 50 20.62 4.05 9.95
CA HIS A 50 19.49 3.56 10.75
C HIS A 50 18.47 2.90 9.82
N TRP A 51 17.59 2.10 10.41
CA TRP A 51 16.45 1.53 9.69
C TRP A 51 15.41 2.61 9.45
N SER A 52 14.87 2.66 8.23
CA SER A 52 13.72 3.51 7.89
C SER A 52 12.93 2.89 6.75
N HIS A 53 11.60 2.98 6.77
CA HIS A 53 10.76 2.57 5.64
C HIS A 53 10.79 3.54 4.44
N GLY A 54 11.33 4.75 4.63
CA GLY A 54 11.36 5.77 3.56
C GLY A 54 10.03 6.49 3.30
N TYR A 55 8.99 6.18 4.07
CA TYR A 55 7.68 6.84 4.04
C TYR A 55 7.07 6.96 5.43
N ASP A 56 6.14 7.90 5.59
CA ASP A 56 5.40 8.15 6.84
C ASP A 56 4.14 7.27 6.96
N ALA A 57 3.62 7.13 8.19
CA ALA A 57 2.43 6.36 8.55
C ALA A 57 1.16 6.67 7.71
N TRP A 58 1.03 7.89 7.20
CA TRP A 58 -0.15 8.28 6.42
C TRP A 58 -0.26 7.49 5.11
N LEU A 59 0.86 7.08 4.51
CA LEU A 59 0.87 6.37 3.24
C LEU A 59 0.23 4.97 3.35
N PRO A 60 0.69 4.04 4.23
CA PRO A 60 0.03 2.75 4.40
C PRO A 60 -1.45 2.89 4.83
N LEU A 61 -1.77 3.87 5.66
CA LEU A 61 -3.16 4.13 6.08
C LEU A 61 -4.06 4.57 4.91
N THR A 62 -3.56 5.44 4.02
CA THR A 62 -4.33 5.84 2.81
C THR A 62 -4.51 4.68 1.82
N VAL A 63 -3.51 3.80 1.71
CA VAL A 63 -3.62 2.58 0.89
C VAL A 63 -4.65 1.62 1.49
N LEU A 64 -4.59 1.38 2.80
CA LEU A 64 -5.53 0.50 3.49
C LEU A 64 -6.97 1.01 3.41
N THR A 65 -7.18 2.30 3.68
CA THR A 65 -8.51 2.92 3.61
C THR A 65 -9.07 2.93 2.19
N SER A 66 -8.24 3.20 1.17
CA SER A 66 -8.68 3.15 -0.23
C SER A 66 -9.04 1.72 -0.67
N ALA A 67 -8.28 0.71 -0.24
CA ALA A 67 -8.58 -0.68 -0.54
C ALA A 67 -9.89 -1.14 0.13
N LEU A 68 -10.10 -0.81 1.41
CA LEU A 68 -11.33 -1.13 2.14
C LEU A 68 -12.55 -0.44 1.53
N LEU A 69 -12.45 0.85 1.21
CA LEU A 69 -13.53 1.61 0.56
C LEU A 69 -13.82 1.06 -0.84
N GLY A 70 -12.79 0.71 -1.61
CA GLY A 70 -12.93 0.08 -2.93
C GLY A 70 -13.67 -1.26 -2.86
N ALA A 71 -13.31 -2.11 -1.90
CA ALA A 71 -13.97 -3.39 -1.66
C ALA A 71 -15.44 -3.22 -1.22
N LEU A 72 -15.71 -2.32 -0.27
CA LEU A 72 -17.06 -2.04 0.21
C LEU A 72 -17.95 -1.51 -0.92
N LEU A 73 -17.47 -0.53 -1.69
CA LEU A 73 -18.23 0.02 -2.80
C LEU A 73 -18.46 -1.04 -3.89
N ALA A 74 -17.46 -1.85 -4.23
CA ALA A 74 -17.64 -2.97 -5.17
C ALA A 74 -18.72 -3.96 -4.67
N ALA A 75 -18.68 -4.34 -3.39
CA ALA A 75 -19.66 -5.23 -2.79
C ALA A 75 -21.07 -4.62 -2.84
N THR A 76 -21.23 -3.33 -2.51
CA THR A 76 -22.54 -2.66 -2.60
C THR A 76 -23.09 -2.66 -4.02
N VAL A 77 -22.27 -2.42 -5.04
CA VAL A 77 -22.70 -2.46 -6.45
C VAL A 77 -23.10 -3.87 -6.89
N ILE A 78 -22.38 -4.90 -6.43
CA ILE A 78 -22.69 -6.30 -6.73
C ILE A 78 -24.01 -6.72 -6.06
N LEU A 79 -24.19 -6.41 -4.78
CA LEU A 79 -25.32 -6.84 -3.94
C LEU A 79 -26.60 -6.03 -4.19
N ALA A 80 -26.50 -4.71 -4.40
CA ALA A 80 -27.67 -3.82 -4.49
C ALA A 80 -28.46 -3.98 -5.79
N ASN A 81 -28.02 -4.84 -6.71
CA ASN A 81 -28.65 -5.05 -8.02
C ASN A 81 -28.95 -3.74 -8.77
N ALA A 82 -28.12 -2.72 -8.53
CA ALA A 82 -28.36 -1.37 -9.00
C ALA A 82 -28.39 -1.32 -10.53
N PRO A 83 -29.20 -0.41 -11.12
CA PRO A 83 -29.24 -0.18 -12.56
C PRO A 83 -27.94 0.49 -13.03
N ALA A 84 -26.86 -0.28 -13.06
CA ALA A 84 -25.56 0.10 -13.59
C ALA A 84 -25.34 -0.59 -14.94
N PRO A 85 -24.65 0.08 -15.88
CA PRO A 85 -24.23 -0.56 -17.13
C PRO A 85 -23.45 -1.86 -16.89
N ARG A 86 -23.71 -2.92 -17.67
CA ARG A 86 -23.15 -4.28 -17.44
C ARG A 86 -21.62 -4.30 -17.32
N TRP A 87 -20.91 -3.56 -18.19
CA TRP A 87 -19.44 -3.40 -18.16
C TRP A 87 -18.88 -2.85 -16.84
N LEU A 88 -19.53 -1.85 -16.24
CA LEU A 88 -19.15 -1.26 -14.94
C LEU A 88 -19.41 -2.21 -13.78
N ARG A 89 -20.47 -3.03 -13.89
CA ARG A 89 -20.75 -4.05 -12.89
C ARG A 89 -19.77 -5.21 -13.00
N SER A 90 -19.40 -5.62 -14.21
CA SER A 90 -18.39 -6.67 -14.41
C SER A 90 -17.02 -6.26 -13.90
N SER A 91 -16.64 -4.98 -13.99
CA SER A 91 -15.36 -4.52 -13.42
C SER A 91 -15.34 -4.53 -11.90
N CYS A 92 -16.48 -4.49 -11.21
CA CYS A 92 -16.52 -4.53 -9.74
C CYS A 92 -16.07 -5.88 -9.16
N TYR A 93 -16.25 -6.99 -9.89
CA TYR A 93 -15.80 -8.32 -9.44
C TYR A 93 -14.27 -8.44 -9.29
N PRO A 94 -13.45 -8.15 -10.33
CA PRO A 94 -12.00 -8.17 -10.19
C PRO A 94 -11.52 -7.08 -9.23
N THR A 95 -12.15 -5.90 -9.23
CA THR A 95 -11.85 -4.84 -8.26
C THR A 95 -11.99 -5.32 -6.83
N MET A 96 -13.08 -6.01 -6.48
CA MET A 96 -13.28 -6.55 -5.13
C MET A 96 -12.19 -7.57 -4.77
N ALA A 97 -11.85 -8.49 -5.68
CA ALA A 97 -10.80 -9.47 -5.44
C ALA A 97 -9.43 -8.80 -5.23
N ILE A 98 -9.06 -7.87 -6.10
CA ILE A 98 -7.77 -7.17 -6.03
C ILE A 98 -7.70 -6.31 -4.76
N ALA A 99 -8.78 -5.60 -4.43
CA ALA A 99 -8.85 -4.78 -3.22
C ALA A 99 -8.65 -5.64 -1.96
N LEU A 100 -9.30 -6.81 -1.87
CA LEU A 100 -9.12 -7.72 -0.75
C LEU A 100 -7.69 -8.27 -0.65
N ILE A 101 -7.07 -8.59 -1.79
CA ILE A 101 -5.65 -9.01 -1.82
C ILE A 101 -4.75 -7.87 -1.36
N ALA A 102 -5.04 -6.62 -1.76
CA ALA A 102 -4.26 -5.42 -1.40
C ALA A 102 -4.43 -5.00 0.07
N VAL A 103 -5.54 -5.36 0.73
CA VAL A 103 -5.75 -5.07 2.16
C VAL A 103 -4.67 -5.73 3.02
N PHE A 104 -4.28 -6.97 2.71
CA PHE A 104 -3.31 -7.70 3.53
C PHE A 104 -1.93 -7.01 3.60
N PRO A 105 -1.23 -6.72 2.49
CA PRO A 105 0.07 -6.03 2.55
C PRO A 105 -0.05 -4.61 3.11
N ALA A 106 -1.15 -3.90 2.85
CA ALA A 106 -1.36 -2.56 3.40
C ALA A 106 -1.57 -2.59 4.93
N ALA A 107 -2.29 -3.58 5.44
CA ALA A 107 -2.49 -3.78 6.87
C ALA A 107 -1.19 -4.18 7.58
N MET A 108 -0.40 -5.08 6.96
CA MET A 108 0.93 -5.45 7.46
C MET A 108 1.84 -4.22 7.51
N ALA A 109 1.94 -3.43 6.43
CA ALA A 109 2.79 -2.25 6.40
C ALA A 109 2.33 -1.17 7.40
N ALA A 110 1.02 -1.01 7.61
CA ALA A 110 0.50 -0.12 8.65
C ALA A 110 0.89 -0.62 10.05
N ASN A 111 0.75 -1.93 10.31
CA ASN A 111 1.11 -2.53 11.58
C ASN A 111 2.62 -2.40 11.86
N ASP A 112 3.46 -2.74 10.89
CA ASP A 112 4.91 -2.67 10.99
C ASP A 112 5.36 -1.23 11.32
N HIS A 113 4.75 -0.22 10.70
CA HIS A 113 5.09 1.17 10.97
C HIS A 113 4.83 1.60 12.44
N TYR A 114 3.81 1.02 13.10
CA TYR A 114 3.47 1.34 14.49
C TYR A 114 4.20 0.46 15.51
N GLU A 115 4.37 -0.83 15.21
CA GLU A 115 5.09 -1.76 16.10
C GLU A 115 6.61 -1.55 16.02
N LEU A 116 7.12 -1.07 14.89
CA LEU A 116 8.54 -0.91 14.61
C LEU A 116 8.79 0.43 13.89
N PRO A 117 8.76 1.58 14.59
CA PRO A 117 8.92 2.89 13.96
C PRO A 117 10.31 3.03 13.33
N GLY A 118 10.39 2.71 12.03
CA GLY A 118 11.59 2.76 11.20
C GLY A 118 12.17 1.40 10.80
N ALA A 119 11.78 0.30 11.46
CA ALA A 119 12.36 -1.02 11.24
C ALA A 119 11.32 -1.96 10.63
N ASP A 120 11.65 -2.74 9.58
CA ASP A 120 10.80 -3.86 9.20
C ASP A 120 10.96 -5.02 10.18
N VAL A 121 10.00 -5.96 10.26
CA VAL A 121 10.13 -7.20 11.07
C VAL A 121 11.44 -7.95 10.77
N ARG A 122 11.93 -7.87 9.52
CA ARG A 122 13.21 -8.46 9.10
C ARG A 122 14.45 -7.80 9.72
N SER A 123 14.33 -6.56 10.15
CA SER A 123 15.43 -5.77 10.72
C SER A 123 15.61 -5.91 12.23
N LEU A 124 14.65 -6.54 12.92
CA LEU A 124 14.68 -6.79 14.37
C LEU A 124 15.91 -7.59 14.85
N LEU A 125 16.56 -8.34 13.97
CA LEU A 125 17.70 -9.21 14.30
C LEU A 125 18.99 -8.83 13.55
N THR A 126 19.00 -7.71 12.82
CA THR A 126 20.17 -7.33 12.01
C THR A 126 20.63 -5.90 12.27
N PRO A 127 21.95 -5.66 12.36
CA PRO A 127 22.46 -4.30 12.41
C PRO A 127 22.16 -3.57 11.09
N PRO A 128 21.95 -2.24 11.11
CA PRO A 128 21.63 -1.46 9.91
C PRO A 128 22.71 -1.56 8.83
N CYS A 129 23.96 -1.78 9.24
CA CYS A 129 25.06 -2.04 8.34
C CYS A 129 25.36 -3.54 8.22
N PRO A 130 25.39 -4.09 7.00
CA PRO A 130 25.77 -5.48 6.80
C PRO A 130 27.23 -5.71 7.21
N SER A 131 27.51 -6.86 7.81
CA SER A 131 28.85 -7.26 8.26
C SER A 131 29.83 -7.50 7.10
N ALA A 132 29.31 -7.76 5.89
CA ALA A 132 30.09 -7.84 4.66
C ALA A 132 29.83 -6.60 3.79
N LEU A 133 30.57 -5.52 4.06
CA LEU A 133 30.67 -4.37 3.15
C LEU A 133 31.92 -4.54 2.30
N PRO A 134 31.87 -4.35 0.97
CA PRO A 134 33.07 -4.43 0.13
C PRO A 134 34.07 -3.35 0.59
N GLY A 135 35.14 -3.78 1.29
CA GLY A 135 36.15 -2.89 1.87
C GLY A 135 36.50 -3.15 3.35
N ARG A 136 35.86 -4.12 4.02
CA ARG A 136 36.30 -4.68 5.31
C ARG A 136 36.45 -6.18 5.23
#